data_AF-A0A554A0B6-F1
#
_entry.id   AF-A0A554A0B6-F1
#
_cell.length_a   1.000
_cell.length_b   1.000
_cell.length_c   1.000
_cell.angle_alpha   90.00
_cell.angle_beta   90.00
_cell.angle_gamma   90.00
#
_symmetry.space_group_name_H-M   'P 1'
#
loop_
_entity.id
_entity.type
_entity.pdbx_description
1 polymer ?
#
loop_
_entity_poly.entity_id
_entity_poly.type
_entity_poly.pdbx_seq_one_letter_code
_entity_poly.pdbx_strand_id
1 'polypeptide(L)'
;MPISDINDSKQLTFGYGDIEVGTGLMRPESRVGVVCFFNNTAPRPIGTKNTFKVPKVVSIEETPVRMIFEKSESVDVVIRALQDAKLKMLSGDVTAEVKR
;
A
#
# COMPACT_ATOMS: atom_id res chain seq x y z
N MET A 1 1.38 -10.76 4.73
CA MET A 1 0.74 -10.36 3.46
C MET A 1 1.45 -11.12 2.35
N PRO A 2 0.81 -12.11 1.72
CA PRO A 2 1.42 -12.79 0.58
C PRO A 2 1.36 -11.89 -0.66
N ILE A 3 2.49 -11.78 -1.34
CA ILE A 3 2.57 -11.30 -2.72
C ILE A 3 2.65 -12.55 -3.59
N SER A 4 1.69 -12.71 -4.50
CA SER A 4 1.64 -13.84 -5.42
C SER A 4 1.78 -13.36 -6.85
N ASP A 5 2.59 -14.06 -7.63
CA ASP A 5 2.64 -13.88 -9.08
C ASP A 5 1.54 -14.77 -9.72
N ILE A 6 0.56 -14.15 -10.39
CA ILE A 6 -0.57 -14.82 -11.06
C ILE A 6 -0.68 -14.25 -12.47
N ASN A 7 -0.47 -15.08 -13.50
CA ASN A 7 -0.60 -14.71 -14.92
C ASN A 7 0.08 -13.37 -15.26
N ASP A 8 1.38 -13.25 -14.95
CA ASP A 8 2.21 -12.04 -15.12
C ASP A 8 1.78 -10.81 -14.30
N SER A 9 0.80 -10.96 -13.41
CA SER A 9 0.37 -9.92 -12.48
C SER A 9 0.89 -10.19 -11.06
N LYS A 10 1.27 -9.12 -10.36
CA LYS A 10 1.57 -9.17 -8.93
C LYS A 10 0.31 -8.87 -8.14
N GLN A 11 -0.20 -9.87 -7.44
CA GLN A 11 -1.36 -9.71 -6.58
C GLN A 11 -0.93 -9.56 -5.13
N LEU A 12 -1.40 -8.48 -4.51
CA LEU A 12 -1.33 -8.29 -3.07
C LEU A 12 -2.66 -8.71 -2.46
N THR A 13 -2.64 -9.72 -1.60
CA THR A 13 -3.86 -10.15 -0.89
C THR A 13 -3.89 -9.53 0.49
N PHE A 14 -4.81 -8.59 0.68
CA PHE A 14 -5.10 -7.95 1.96
C PHE A 14 -6.25 -8.67 2.67
N GLY A 15 -6.23 -8.71 4.01
CA GLY A 15 -7.29 -9.36 4.80
C GLY A 15 -6.91 -10.66 5.53
N TYR A 16 -5.67 -11.14 5.39
CA TYR A 16 -5.12 -12.24 6.20
C TYR A 16 -4.72 -11.79 7.62
N GLY A 17 -4.73 -10.48 7.88
CA GLY A 17 -4.25 -9.83 9.09
C GLY A 17 -3.86 -8.38 8.78
N ASP A 18 -3.12 -7.74 9.68
CA ASP A 18 -2.68 -6.36 9.52
C ASP A 18 -1.76 -6.16 8.31
N ILE A 19 -1.87 -4.98 7.72
CA ILE A 19 -1.07 -4.56 6.58
C ILE A 19 0.06 -3.71 7.14
N GLU A 20 1.29 -4.22 7.10
CA GLU A 20 2.45 -3.41 7.42
C GLU A 20 2.73 -2.49 6.23
N VAL A 21 2.17 -1.29 6.31
CA VAL A 21 2.33 -0.21 5.34
C VAL A 21 3.06 0.95 6.00
N GLY A 22 4.08 1.46 5.32
CA GLY A 22 4.83 2.65 5.74
C GLY A 22 4.73 3.75 4.69
N THR A 23 4.77 5.00 5.15
CA THR A 23 4.78 6.18 4.28
C THR A 23 6.06 6.97 4.51
N GLY A 24 6.58 7.61 3.46
CA GLY A 24 7.76 8.46 3.58
C GLY A 24 8.07 9.23 2.31
N LEU A 25 9.29 9.73 2.24
CA LEU A 25 9.86 10.38 1.07
C LEU A 25 10.92 9.46 0.46
N MET A 26 11.10 9.54 -0.85
CA MET A 26 12.13 8.78 -1.55
C MET A 26 13.54 9.05 -0.98
N ARG A 27 13.78 10.28 -0.54
CA ARG A 27 15.00 10.76 0.15
C ARG A 27 14.61 11.86 1.15
N PRO A 28 15.41 12.15 2.20
CA PRO A 28 15.07 13.13 3.23
C PRO A 28 14.64 14.51 2.70
N GLU A 29 15.31 14.99 1.64
CA GLU A 29 15.05 16.29 1.02
C GLU A 29 14.18 16.23 -0.24
N SER A 30 13.59 15.06 -0.55
CA SER A 30 12.77 14.88 -1.75
C SER A 30 11.33 15.33 -1.51
N ARG A 31 10.64 15.74 -2.58
CA ARG A 31 9.17 15.90 -2.58
C ARG A 31 8.43 14.71 -3.18
N VAL A 32 9.16 13.66 -3.55
CA VAL A 32 8.58 12.42 -4.09
C VAL A 32 8.12 11.56 -2.93
N GLY A 33 6.80 11.39 -2.82
CA GLY A 33 6.18 10.56 -1.81
C GLY A 33 6.31 9.07 -2.12
N VAL A 34 6.41 8.25 -1.09
CA VAL A 34 6.48 6.79 -1.22
C VAL A 34 5.54 6.13 -0.22
N VAL A 35 4.79 5.13 -0.69
CA VAL A 35 4.07 4.16 0.15
C VAL A 35 4.72 2.80 -0.05
N CYS A 36 5.21 2.21 1.03
CA CYS A 36 5.90 0.91 1.03
C CYS A 36 5.03 -0.14 1.72
N PHE A 37 4.94 -1.32 1.12
CA PHE A 37 4.35 -2.49 1.75
C PHE A 37 5.45 -3.46 2.14
N PHE A 38 5.44 -3.89 3.39
CA PHE A 38 6.44 -4.78 3.96
C PHE A 38 5.93 -6.23 3.98
N ASN A 39 6.87 -7.17 3.88
CA ASN A 39 6.54 -8.58 4.02
C ASN A 39 6.23 -8.93 5.47
N ASN A 40 4.95 -9.15 5.75
CA ASN A 40 4.50 -9.76 7.00
C ASN A 40 4.56 -11.28 6.90
N THR A 41 5.47 -11.91 7.65
CA THR A 41 5.66 -13.37 7.72
C THR A 41 4.59 -14.07 8.56
N ALA A 42 3.89 -13.34 9.43
CA ALA A 42 2.80 -13.84 10.26
C ALA A 42 1.58 -12.90 10.25
N PRO A 43 0.36 -13.43 10.39
CA PRO A 43 -0.84 -12.59 10.53
C PRO A 43 -0.80 -11.83 11.86
N ARG A 44 -1.14 -10.54 11.82
CA ARG A 44 -1.19 -9.64 12.98
C ARG A 44 -2.60 -9.04 13.15
N PRO A 45 -3.00 -8.59 14.36
CA PRO A 45 -4.26 -7.86 14.54
C PRO A 45 -4.28 -6.56 13.73
N ILE A 46 -5.38 -6.31 13.01
CA ILE A 46 -5.53 -5.12 12.17
C ILE A 46 -5.41 -3.84 13.01
N GLY A 47 -4.64 -2.87 12.52
CA GLY A 47 -4.44 -1.56 13.16
C GLY A 47 -3.32 -1.52 14.19
N THR A 48 -2.43 -2.52 14.21
CA THR A 48 -1.24 -2.54 15.07
C THR A 48 -0.24 -1.49 14.58
N LYS A 49 0.07 -0.52 15.43
CA LYS A 49 1.03 0.54 15.10
C LYS A 49 2.44 0.13 15.50
N ASN A 50 3.36 0.14 14.54
CA ASN A 50 4.80 0.08 14.78
C ASN A 50 5.37 1.50 14.66
N THR A 51 5.86 2.06 15.76
CA THR A 51 6.54 3.37 15.75
C THR A 51 8.04 3.16 15.83
N PHE A 52 8.78 3.62 14.82
CA PHE A 52 10.23 3.67 14.88
C PHE A 52 10.66 4.94 15.62
N LYS A 53 11.60 4.81 16.57
CA LYS A 53 12.11 5.95 17.36
C LYS A 53 13.00 6.91 16.57
N VAL A 54 13.48 6.48 15.41
CA VAL A 54 14.41 7.22 14.54
C VAL A 54 13.93 7.01 13.09
N PRO A 55 14.10 8.00 12.18
CA PRO A 55 13.82 7.80 10.76
C PRO A 55 14.55 6.57 10.22
N LYS A 56 13.78 5.55 9.80
CA LYS A 56 14.33 4.31 9.24
C LYS A 56 14.47 4.48 7.73
N VAL A 57 15.69 4.37 7.22
CA VAL A 57 15.91 4.14 5.78
C VAL A 57 15.65 2.66 5.52
N VAL A 58 14.71 2.36 4.63
CA VAL A 58 14.29 0.99 4.31
C VAL A 58 14.85 0.58 2.94
N SER A 59 15.47 -0.59 2.89
CA SER A 59 16.06 -1.11 1.65
C SER A 59 14.97 -1.63 0.70
N ILE A 60 15.30 -1.77 -0.59
CA ILE A 60 14.32 -2.20 -1.62
C ILE A 60 13.84 -3.62 -1.31
N GLU A 61 14.74 -4.47 -0.83
CA GLU A 61 14.53 -5.87 -0.49
C GLU A 61 13.53 -6.05 0.66
N GLU A 62 13.45 -5.10 1.60
CA GLU A 62 12.47 -5.12 2.70
C GLU A 62 11.05 -4.72 2.26
N THR A 63 10.93 -4.13 1.07
CA THR A 63 9.72 -3.45 0.59
C THR A 63 9.38 -3.93 -0.83
N PRO A 64 8.93 -5.17 -0.97
CA PRO A 64 8.71 -5.80 -2.28
C PRO A 64 7.67 -5.07 -3.14
N VAL A 65 6.82 -4.22 -2.55
CA VAL A 65 5.93 -3.32 -3.27
C VAL A 65 6.11 -1.89 -2.77
N ARG A 66 6.39 -0.98 -3.71
CA ARG A 66 6.52 0.46 -3.50
C ARG A 66 5.65 1.20 -4.49
N MET A 67 4.88 2.16 -3.99
CA MET A 67 4.20 3.15 -4.82
C MET A 67 4.97 4.46 -4.73
N ILE A 68 5.37 5.02 -5.87
CA ILE A 68 6.16 6.25 -5.95
C ILE A 68 5.27 7.34 -6.56
N PHE A 69 5.21 8.50 -5.92
CA PHE A 69 4.34 9.60 -6.30
C PHE A 69 5.16 10.87 -6.51
N GLU A 70 5.30 11.28 -7.77
CA GLU A 70 5.97 12.54 -8.11
C GLU A 70 5.10 13.77 -7.83
N LYS A 71 3.77 13.58 -7.79
CA LYS A 71 2.77 14.62 -7.56
C LYS A 71 1.81 14.18 -6.45
N SER A 72 1.47 15.07 -5.52
CA SER A 72 0.56 14.75 -4.41
C SER A 72 -0.83 14.36 -4.90
N GLU A 73 -1.30 14.95 -6.00
CA GLU A 73 -2.61 14.67 -6.60
C GLU A 73 -2.73 13.21 -7.06
N SER A 74 -1.60 12.55 -7.37
CA SER A 74 -1.59 11.13 -7.72
C SER A 74 -1.91 10.25 -6.50
N VAL A 75 -1.57 10.70 -5.28
CA VAL A 75 -1.97 10.03 -4.04
C VAL A 75 -3.49 10.13 -3.85
N ASP A 76 -4.07 11.31 -4.13
CA ASP A 76 -5.52 11.52 -4.01
C ASP A 76 -6.32 10.60 -4.94
N VAL A 77 -5.82 10.35 -6.15
CA VAL A 77 -6.42 9.38 -7.09
C VAL A 77 -6.44 7.98 -6.46
N VAL A 78 -5.33 7.53 -5.88
CA VAL A 78 -5.26 6.22 -5.22
C VAL A 78 -6.17 6.15 -3.98
N ILE A 79 -6.22 7.21 -3.17
CA ILE A 79 -7.13 7.27 -2.00
C ILE A 79 -8.57 7.10 -2.44
N ARG A 80 -9.01 7.83 -3.48
CA ARG A 80 -10.36 7.69 -4.03
C ARG A 80 -10.63 6.29 -4.55
N ALA A 81 -9.69 5.67 -5.26
CA ALA A 81 -9.84 4.31 -5.74
C ALA A 81 -9.99 3.29 -4.59
N LEU A 82 -9.23 3.45 -3.49
CA LEU A 82 -9.36 2.61 -2.31
C LEU A 82 -10.71 2.81 -1.58
N GLN A 83 -11.20 4.06 -1.53
CA GLN A 83 -12.53 4.38 -0.99
C GLN A 83 -13.63 3.75 -1.83
N ASP A 84 -13.57 3.89 -3.16
CA ASP A 84 -14.52 3.28 -4.10
C ASP A 84 -14.52 1.75 -3.97
N ALA A 85 -13.35 1.12 -3.87
CA ALA A 85 -13.23 -0.32 -3.63
C ALA A 85 -13.90 -0.74 -2.31
N LYS A 86 -13.67 0.00 -1.23
CA LYS A 86 -14.34 -0.25 0.06
C LYS A 86 -15.86 -0.10 -0.05
N LEU A 87 -16.36 0.92 -0.74
CA LEU A 87 -17.80 1.12 -0.93
C LEU A 87 -18.42 -0.05 -1.69
N LYS A 88 -17.76 -0.52 -2.76
CA LYS A 88 -18.20 -1.71 -3.52
C LYS A 88 -18.24 -2.97 -2.66
N MET A 89 -17.26 -3.17 -1.78
CA MET A 89 -17.30 -4.28 -0.81
C MET A 89 -18.50 -4.21 0.14
N LEU A 90 -18.93 -3.01 0.53
CA LEU A 90 -20.06 -2.80 1.43
C LEU A 90 -21.41 -2.89 0.70
N SER A 91 -21.48 -2.47 -0.56
CA SER A 91 -22.71 -2.48 -1.35
C SER A 91 -22.96 -3.78 -2.12
N GLY A 92 -21.92 -4.58 -2.36
CA GLY A 92 -21.98 -5.75 -3.24
C GLY A 92 -21.99 -5.40 -4.74
N ASP A 93 -21.68 -4.15 -5.10
CA ASP A 93 -21.65 -3.68 -6.48
C ASP A 93 -20.41 -4.21 -7.22
N VAL A 94 -20.64 -4.94 -8.31
CA VAL A 94 -19.63 -5.63 -9.13
C VAL A 94 -19.14 -4.79 -10.31
N THR A 95 -19.63 -3.56 -10.49
CA THR A 95 -19.22 -2.70 -11.60
C THR A 95 -17.75 -2.27 -11.47
N ALA A 96 -16.99 -2.27 -12.56
CA ALA A 96 -15.62 -1.76 -12.61
C ALA A 96 -15.61 -0.43 -13.39
N GLU A 97 -15.18 0.65 -12.74
CA GLU A 97 -14.97 1.95 -13.40
C GLU A 97 -13.48 2.25 -13.40
N VAL A 98 -12.91 2.51 -14.58
CA VAL A 98 -11.52 2.97 -14.72
C VAL A 98 -11.57 4.46 -15.02
N LYS A 99 -11.24 5.28 -14.02
CA LYS A 99 -11.16 6.74 -14.17
C LYS A 99 -9.74 7.10 -14.60
N ARG A 100 -9.60 7.77 -15.75
CA ARG A 100 -8.34 8.28 -16.30
C ARG A 100 -8.04 9.68 -15.79
#